data_AF-A0AB35ATT1-F1
#
_entry.id   AF-A0AB35ATT1-F1
#
_cell.length_a   1.000
_cell.length_b   1.000
_cell.length_c   1.000
_cell.angle_alpha   90.00
_cell.angle_beta   90.00
_cell.angle_gamma   90.00
#
_symmetry.space_group_name_H-M   'P 1'
#
loop_
_entity.id
_entity.type
_entity.pdbx_description
1 polymer ?
#
loop_
_entity_poly.entity_id
_entity_poly.type
_entity_poly.pdbx_seq_one_letter_code
_entity_poly.pdbx_strand_id
1 'polypeptide(L)'
;VWADTAYRSKANEDFMEKQGFVSKVHRKKPHLKPMPRHIQRSNAGKSVIRSRVEHVFADQKSQTGLFVRTVGITRATMRVGLANIVYNMRRFLFLERISASA
;
A
#
# COMPACT_ATOMS: atom_id res chain seq x y z
N VAL A 1 3.87 0.57 -11.68
CA VAL A 1 3.68 -0.14 -10.38
C VAL A 1 4.25 0.68 -9.23
N TRP A 2 3.48 0.87 -8.15
CA TRP A 2 3.94 1.48 -6.90
C TRP A 2 4.18 0.39 -5.87
N ALA A 3 5.37 0.33 -5.27
CA ALA A 3 5.68 -0.66 -4.25
C ALA A 3 6.80 -0.18 -3.33
N ASP A 4 7.00 -0.91 -2.23
CA ASP A 4 8.11 -0.69 -1.31
C ASP A 4 9.44 -1.21 -1.84
N THR A 5 10.50 -0.87 -1.12
CA THR A 5 11.87 -1.24 -1.47
C THR A 5 12.09 -2.77 -1.47
N ALA A 6 11.34 -3.54 -0.68
CA ALA A 6 11.47 -5.00 -0.64
C ALA A 6 11.01 -5.65 -1.95
N TYR A 7 10.08 -5.02 -2.69
CA TYR A 7 9.68 -5.47 -4.03
C TYR A 7 10.66 -5.08 -5.14
N ARG A 8 11.75 -4.34 -4.84
CA ARG A 8 12.75 -3.93 -5.84
C ARG A 8 13.79 -5.01 -6.09
N SER A 9 13.34 -6.20 -6.51
CA SER A 9 14.22 -7.28 -6.97
C SER A 9 14.50 -7.15 -8.47
N LYS A 10 15.61 -7.72 -8.94
CA LYS A 10 15.92 -7.76 -10.38
C LYS A 10 14.80 -8.45 -11.17
N ALA A 11 14.33 -9.60 -10.68
CA ALA A 11 13.24 -10.33 -11.31
C ALA A 11 11.94 -9.50 -11.44
N ASN A 12 11.61 -8.69 -10.43
CA ASN A 12 10.42 -7.83 -10.48
C ASN A 12 10.60 -6.65 -11.44
N GLU A 13 11.79 -6.05 -11.49
CA GLU A 13 12.10 -4.97 -12.44
C GLU A 13 12.07 -5.49 -13.88
N ASP A 14 12.69 -6.65 -14.15
CA ASP A 14 12.67 -7.31 -15.45
C ASP A 14 11.23 -7.68 -15.87
N PHE A 15 10.42 -8.17 -14.92
CA PHE A 15 9.00 -8.45 -15.16
C PHE A 15 8.23 -7.17 -15.51
N MET A 16 8.43 -6.09 -14.75
CA MET A 16 7.76 -4.82 -15.00
C MET A 16 8.13 -4.25 -16.37
N GLU A 17 9.40 -4.33 -16.76
CA GLU A 17 9.87 -3.89 -18.07
C GLU A 17 9.23 -4.72 -19.19
N LYS A 18 9.25 -6.05 -19.08
CA LYS A 18 8.62 -6.96 -20.06
C LYS A 18 7.13 -6.69 -20.25
N GLN A 19 6.43 -6.31 -19.19
CA GLN A 19 4.99 -6.03 -19.21
C GLN A 19 4.67 -4.56 -19.50
N GLY A 20 5.66 -3.72 -19.82
CA GLY A 20 5.46 -2.31 -20.14
C GLY A 20 5.06 -1.44 -18.93
N PHE A 21 5.29 -1.90 -17.70
CA PHE A 21 4.97 -1.15 -16.50
C PHE A 21 6.09 -0.19 -16.09
N VAL A 22 5.71 1.05 -15.75
CA VAL A 22 6.64 2.02 -15.16
C VAL A 22 6.91 1.68 -13.69
N SER A 23 8.16 1.36 -13.36
CA SER A 23 8.59 1.09 -11.98
C SER A 23 8.64 2.37 -11.13
N LYS A 24 7.66 2.51 -10.23
CA LYS A 24 7.63 3.53 -9.16
C LYS A 24 7.97 2.91 -7.80
N VAL A 25 8.74 1.83 -7.80
CA VAL A 25 9.20 1.15 -6.59
C VAL A 25 10.21 2.00 -5.83
N HIS A 26 10.17 1.98 -4.50
CA HIS A 26 11.08 2.75 -3.66
C HIS A 26 12.53 2.26 -3.79
N ARG A 27 13.49 3.18 -3.68
CA ARG A 27 14.92 2.84 -3.66
C ARG A 27 15.41 2.71 -2.23
N LYS A 28 16.24 1.69 -1.97
CA LYS A 28 16.86 1.43 -0.67
C LYS A 28 17.90 2.50 -0.34
N LYS A 29 17.99 2.86 0.94
CA LYS A 29 19.12 3.63 1.45
C LYS A 29 20.41 2.81 1.29
N PRO A 30 21.52 3.40 0.80
CA PRO A 30 22.79 2.70 0.76
C PRO A 30 23.29 2.34 2.17
N HIS A 31 24.01 1.23 2.31
CA HIS A 31 24.54 0.80 3.60
C HIS A 31 25.55 1.84 4.14
N LEU A 32 25.39 2.22 5.41
CA LEU A 32 26.25 3.18 6.14
C LEU A 32 26.40 4.58 5.51
N LYS A 33 25.60 4.93 4.49
CA LYS A 33 25.67 6.24 3.84
C LYS A 33 24.31 6.96 3.89
N PRO A 34 24.29 8.30 3.92
CA PRO A 34 23.03 9.04 3.82
C PRO A 34 22.34 8.77 2.48
N MET A 35 21.02 8.94 2.46
CA MET A 35 20.24 8.84 1.21
C MET A 35 20.63 10.01 0.29
N PRO A 36 21.01 9.77 -0.98
CA PRO A 36 21.21 10.86 -1.92
C PRO A 36 19.96 11.73 -2.05
N ARG A 37 20.11 13.06 -2.04
CA ARG A 37 18.99 14.01 -2.04
C ARG A 37 17.99 13.77 -3.19
N HIS A 38 18.49 13.42 -4.38
CA HIS A 38 17.63 13.14 -5.54
C HIS A 38 16.77 11.88 -5.33
N ILE A 39 17.31 10.83 -4.70
CA ILE A 39 16.56 9.62 -4.37
C ILE A 39 15.55 9.91 -3.27
N GLN A 40 15.94 10.68 -2.25
CA GLN A 40 15.04 11.07 -1.17
C GLN A 40 13.82 11.83 -1.71
N ARG A 41 14.03 12.82 -2.59
CA ARG A 41 12.93 13.56 -3.25
C ARG A 41 12.04 12.64 -4.08
N SER A 42 12.64 11.72 -4.85
CA SER A 42 11.88 10.75 -5.64
C SER A 42 11.04 9.81 -4.76
N ASN A 43 11.62 9.29 -3.67
CA ASN A 43 10.91 8.46 -2.70
C ASN A 43 9.80 9.26 -2.01
N ALA A 44 10.03 10.51 -1.60
CA ALA A 44 9.02 11.35 -1.00
C ALA A 44 7.80 11.55 -1.91
N GLY A 45 8.02 11.83 -3.21
CA GLY A 45 6.94 11.88 -4.20
C GLY A 45 6.17 10.56 -4.31
N LYS A 46 6.87 9.41 -4.22
CA LYS A 46 6.23 8.09 -4.20
C LYS A 46 5.47 7.80 -2.91
N SER A 47 5.94 8.32 -1.78
CA SER A 47 5.28 8.16 -0.48
C SER A 47 3.92 8.85 -0.43
N VAL A 48 3.72 9.98 -1.14
CA VAL A 48 2.42 10.68 -1.20
C VAL A 48 1.30 9.79 -1.74
N ILE A 49 1.59 8.99 -2.76
CA ILE A 49 0.61 8.06 -3.32
C ILE A 49 0.44 6.83 -2.42
N ARG A 50 1.55 6.31 -1.90
CA ARG A 50 1.52 5.12 -1.03
C ARG A 50 0.80 5.34 0.29
N SER A 51 0.95 6.50 0.91
CA SER A 51 0.30 6.80 2.20
C SER A 51 -1.22 6.67 2.11
N ARG A 52 -1.82 6.98 0.96
CA ARG A 52 -3.27 6.79 0.71
C ARG A 52 -3.68 5.32 0.73
N VAL A 53 -2.82 4.43 0.25
CA VAL A 53 -3.05 2.97 0.25
C VAL A 53 -2.77 2.41 1.64
N GLU A 54 -1.68 2.82 2.28
CA GLU A 54 -1.32 2.41 3.65
C GLU A 54 -2.38 2.82 4.68
N HIS A 55 -3.04 3.95 4.47
CA HIS A 55 -4.16 4.38 5.31
C HIS A 55 -5.29 3.36 5.35
N VAL A 56 -5.60 2.69 4.23
CA VAL A 56 -6.61 1.61 4.18
C VAL A 56 -6.21 0.47 5.12
N PHE A 57 -4.98 0.00 5.00
CA PHE A 57 -4.47 -1.10 5.82
C PHE A 57 -4.37 -0.72 7.30
N ALA A 58 -4.00 0.52 7.61
CA ALA A 58 -3.95 1.03 8.97
C ALA A 58 -5.35 1.09 9.61
N ASP A 59 -6.36 1.55 8.88
CA ASP A 59 -7.75 1.54 9.34
C ASP A 59 -8.23 0.10 9.57
N GLN A 60 -8.02 -0.81 8.61
CA GLN A 60 -8.39 -2.22 8.77
C GLN A 60 -7.75 -2.84 10.01
N LYS A 61 -6.45 -2.62 10.22
CA LYS A 61 -5.74 -3.16 11.38
C LYS A 61 -6.25 -2.58 12.70
N SER A 62 -6.51 -1.26 12.75
CA SER A 62 -6.96 -0.59 13.97
C SER A 62 -8.43 -0.85 14.30
N GLN A 63 -9.31 -0.80 13.30
CA GLN A 63 -10.77 -0.84 13.48
C GLN A 63 -11.36 -2.24 13.46
N THR A 64 -10.76 -3.16 12.70
CA THR A 64 -11.27 -4.55 12.59
C THR A 64 -10.37 -5.55 13.32
N GLY A 65 -9.27 -5.09 13.91
CA GLY A 65 -8.26 -5.97 14.51
C GLY A 65 -7.73 -6.99 13.49
N LEU A 66 -7.60 -6.58 12.22
CA LEU A 66 -7.32 -7.52 11.13
C LEU A 66 -5.98 -8.22 11.37
N PHE A 67 -6.08 -9.49 11.73
CA PHE A 67 -4.95 -10.35 11.97
C PHE A 67 -5.30 -11.77 11.54
N VAL A 68 -4.62 -12.24 10.50
CA VAL A 68 -4.96 -13.51 9.83
C VAL A 68 -4.03 -14.61 10.36
N ARG A 69 -4.54 -15.46 11.26
CA ARG A 69 -3.90 -16.71 11.72
C ARG A 69 -4.75 -17.95 11.38
N THR A 70 -5.68 -17.81 10.45
CA THR A 70 -6.57 -18.91 10.04
C THR A 70 -5.83 -19.93 9.18
N VAL A 71 -6.07 -21.22 9.42
CA VAL A 71 -5.58 -22.29 8.55
C VAL A 71 -6.42 -22.34 7.27
N GLY A 72 -5.76 -22.35 6.11
CA GLY A 72 -6.37 -22.46 4.79
C GLY A 72 -6.63 -21.12 4.10
N ILE A 73 -6.29 -21.06 2.81
CA ILE A 73 -6.36 -19.85 1.99
C ILE A 73 -7.78 -19.29 1.88
N THR A 74 -8.79 -20.14 1.74
CA THR A 74 -10.20 -19.72 1.64
C THR A 74 -10.66 -18.93 2.86
N ARG A 75 -10.28 -19.36 4.06
CA ARG A 75 -10.63 -18.67 5.31
C ARG A 75 -9.89 -17.34 5.45
N ALA A 76 -8.61 -17.31 5.07
CA ALA A 76 -7.82 -16.09 5.02
C ALA A 76 -8.43 -15.06 4.05
N THR A 77 -8.78 -15.50 2.84
CA THR A 77 -9.42 -14.66 1.81
C THR A 77 -10.76 -14.11 2.30
N MET A 78 -11.61 -14.93 2.93
CA MET A 78 -12.88 -14.46 3.48
C MET A 78 -12.66 -13.37 4.53
N ARG A 79 -11.71 -13.56 5.45
CA ARG A 79 -11.42 -12.60 6.52
C ARG A 79 -10.93 -11.25 5.98
N VAL A 80 -10.04 -11.28 4.98
CA VAL A 80 -9.57 -10.07 4.29
C VAL A 80 -10.71 -9.40 3.51
N GLY A 81 -11.54 -10.20 2.84
CA GLY A 81 -12.71 -9.72 2.09
C GLY A 81 -13.70 -8.96 2.99
N LEU A 82 -14.03 -9.51 4.16
CA LEU A 82 -14.90 -8.86 5.13
C LEU A 82 -14.31 -7.54 5.64
N ALA A 83 -13.01 -7.49 5.94
CA ALA A 83 -12.34 -6.25 6.35
C ALA A 83 -12.37 -5.17 5.26
N ASN A 84 -12.23 -5.56 3.98
CA ASN A 84 -12.37 -4.65 2.85
C ASN A 84 -13.80 -4.10 2.74
N ILE A 85 -14.82 -4.94 2.93
CA ILE A 85 -16.22 -4.50 2.88
C ILE A 85 -16.51 -3.49 4.00
N VAL A 86 -16.11 -3.79 5.23
CA VAL A 86 -16.29 -2.89 6.39
C VAL A 86 -15.60 -1.56 6.15
N TYR A 87 -14.36 -1.57 5.66
CA TYR A 87 -13.63 -0.34 5.31
C TYR A 87 -14.38 0.49 4.28
N ASN A 88 -14.83 -0.13 3.18
CA ASN A 88 -15.51 0.56 2.09
C ASN A 88 -16.84 1.18 2.54
N MET A 89 -17.63 0.47 3.36
CA MET A 89 -18.88 1.01 3.92
C MET A 89 -18.63 2.22 4.81
N ARG A 90 -17.66 2.13 5.74
CA ARG A 90 -17.29 3.25 6.62
C ARG A 90 -16.79 4.45 5.83
N ARG A 91 -15.94 4.21 4.84
CA ARG A 91 -15.41 5.26 3.97
C ARG A 91 -16.50 5.94 3.15
N PHE A 92 -17.44 5.17 2.62
CA PHE A 92 -18.58 5.73 1.89
C PHE A 92 -19.39 6.68 2.77
N LEU A 93 -19.80 6.23 3.96
CA LEU A 93 -20.55 7.07 4.91
C LEU A 93 -19.81 8.35 5.31
N PHE A 94 -18.48 8.26 5.48
CA PHE A 94 -17.64 9.42 5.77
C PHE A 94 -17.63 10.43 4.62
N LEU A 95 -17.49 9.96 3.38
CA LEU A 95 -17.51 10.82 2.20
C LEU A 95 -18.87 11.49 2.00
N GLU A 96 -19.96 10.73 2.13
CA GLU A 96 -21.33 11.27 2.09
C GLU A 96 -21.54 12.36 3.14
N ARG A 97 -21.06 12.16 4.37
CA ARG A 97 -21.18 13.14 5.45
C ARG A 97 -20.41 14.42 5.16
N ILE A 98 -19.21 14.31 4.58
CA ILE A 98 -18.42 15.49 4.17
C ILE A 98 -19.15 16.23 3.05
N SER A 99 -19.62 15.51 2.03
CA SER A 99 -20.33 16.10 0.89
C SER A 99 -21.64 16.79 1.29
N ALA A 100 -22.37 16.25 2.26
CA ALA A 100 -23.59 16.86 2.80
C ALA A 100 -23.33 18.09 3.69
N SER A 101 -22.10 18.26 4.18
CA SER A 101 -21.69 19.39 5.04
C SER A 101 -20.97 20.50 4.26
N ALA A 102 -20.79 20.34 2.96
CA ALA A 102 -20.14 21.28 2.04
C ALA A 102 -21.19 22.06 1.25
#